data_AF-A0A7Y3ZE61-F1
#
_entry.id   AF-A0A7Y3ZE61-F1
#
_cell.length_a   1.000
_cell.length_b   1.000
_cell.length_c   1.000
_cell.angle_alpha   90.00
_cell.angle_beta   90.00
_cell.angle_gamma   90.00
#
_symmetry.space_group_name_H-M   'P 1'
#
loop_
_entity.id
_entity.type
_entity.pdbx_description
1 polymer ?
#
loop_
_entity_poly.entity_id
_entity_poly.type
_entity_poly.pdbx_seq_one_letter_code
_entity_poly.pdbx_strand_id
1 'polypeptide(L)'
;WLVIWMGLQRNKSIKEVCSSLDLALQPEPQNTWSRVAPSVLTDSRRRLDEAPLAALFKTSVAAWESDALVKNKVLGLSIMAVDGTTFRCQDSEDNAQAFGFISQKHKPYPQLRLVGLMATETRFMMGAAFDACQVGEATLARRLLADVPANSLTLFDRCYFSADLLISWNAAASNSHWLTPVKRKFRYEVVEHFAENDMLISMPISPQAQRNNPNLPTHW
;
A
#
# COMPACT_ATOMS: atom_id res chain seq x y z
N TRP A 1 16.14 -5.76 -7.11
CA TRP A 1 17.57 -5.47 -7.34
C TRP A 1 17.90 -5.26 -8.83
N LEU A 2 17.49 -6.13 -9.78
CA LEU A 2 17.87 -6.00 -11.20
C LEU A 2 17.42 -4.69 -11.84
N VAL A 3 16.15 -4.31 -11.62
CA VAL A 3 15.57 -3.07 -12.15
C VAL A 3 16.29 -1.83 -11.59
N ILE A 4 16.65 -1.85 -10.30
CA ILE A 4 17.41 -0.77 -9.65
C ILE A 4 18.80 -0.67 -10.30
N TRP A 5 19.48 -1.80 -10.48
CA TRP A 5 20.80 -1.85 -11.13
C TRP A 5 20.76 -1.45 -12.60
N MET A 6 19.71 -1.80 -13.35
CA MET A 6 19.49 -1.29 -14.71
C MET A 6 19.29 0.24 -14.71
N GLY A 7 18.65 0.79 -13.68
CA GLY A 7 18.50 2.24 -13.49
C GLY A 7 19.80 2.96 -13.15
N LEU A 8 20.71 2.28 -12.43
CA LEU A 8 22.06 2.77 -12.08
C LEU A 8 23.07 2.59 -13.23
N GLN A 9 22.98 1.50 -13.99
CA GLN A 9 23.85 1.16 -15.11
C GLN A 9 23.12 1.29 -16.45
N ARG A 10 22.61 2.50 -16.73
CA ARG A 10 21.73 2.78 -17.89
C ARG A 10 22.36 2.48 -19.26
N ASN A 11 23.68 2.46 -19.32
CA ASN A 11 24.44 2.17 -20.54
C ASN A 11 24.67 0.66 -20.78
N LYS A 12 24.19 -0.20 -19.87
CA LYS A 12 24.36 -1.64 -19.96
C LYS A 12 23.03 -2.34 -20.21
N SER A 13 23.08 -3.36 -21.05
CA SER A 13 21.97 -4.28 -21.23
C SER A 13 21.68 -5.05 -19.93
N ILE A 14 20.45 -5.54 -19.77
CA ILE A 14 20.06 -6.39 -18.63
C ILE A 14 21.01 -7.58 -18.44
N LYS A 15 21.58 -8.11 -19.54
CA LYS A 15 22.56 -9.19 -19.52
C LYS A 15 23.88 -8.77 -18.89
N GLU A 16 24.40 -7.61 -19.26
CA GLU A 16 25.65 -7.07 -18.72
C GLU A 16 25.49 -6.69 -17.25
N VAL A 17 24.32 -6.16 -16.88
CA VAL A 17 23.97 -5.91 -15.48
C VAL A 17 23.97 -7.21 -14.68
N CYS A 18 23.24 -8.25 -15.11
CA CYS A 18 23.25 -9.56 -14.43
C CYS A 18 24.64 -10.18 -14.33
N SER A 19 25.45 -10.06 -15.38
CA SER A 19 26.84 -10.58 -15.38
C SER A 19 27.72 -9.80 -14.40
N SER A 20 27.50 -8.48 -14.26
CA SER A 20 28.27 -7.65 -13.33
C SER A 20 27.92 -7.85 -11.86
N LEU A 21 26.80 -8.52 -11.57
CA LEU A 21 26.28 -8.72 -10.22
C LEU A 21 26.61 -10.09 -9.63
N ASP A 22 27.28 -10.97 -10.37
CA ASP A 22 27.63 -12.33 -9.93
C ASP A 22 26.44 -13.18 -9.48
N LEU A 23 25.33 -13.08 -10.21
CA LEU A 23 24.09 -13.73 -9.79
C LEU A 23 23.89 -15.13 -10.36
N ALA A 24 24.83 -15.58 -11.19
CA ALA A 24 24.83 -16.93 -11.70
C ALA A 24 25.42 -17.83 -10.61
N LEU A 25 24.60 -18.73 -10.05
CA LEU A 25 25.13 -19.83 -9.25
C LEU A 25 26.08 -20.64 -10.13
N GLN A 26 27.38 -20.57 -9.84
CA GLN A 26 28.38 -21.33 -10.56
C GLN A 26 28.25 -22.80 -10.15
N PRO A 27 28.08 -23.73 -11.10
CA PRO A 27 27.95 -25.15 -10.77
C PRO A 27 29.23 -25.71 -10.12
N GLU A 28 30.40 -25.11 -10.36
CA GLU A 28 31.67 -25.50 -9.74
C GLU A 28 32.51 -24.28 -9.32
N PRO A 29 33.09 -24.24 -8.11
CA PRO A 29 33.92 -23.12 -7.63
C PRO A 29 35.18 -22.84 -8.46
N GLN A 30 35.58 -23.79 -9.30
CA GLN A 30 36.84 -23.78 -10.06
C GLN A 30 36.65 -23.28 -11.50
N ASN A 31 35.41 -23.06 -11.92
CA ASN A 31 35.11 -22.67 -13.30
C ASN A 31 35.23 -21.16 -13.50
N THR A 32 35.83 -20.80 -14.63
CA THR A 32 35.86 -19.43 -15.15
C THR A 32 34.43 -18.93 -15.33
N TRP A 33 34.18 -17.71 -14.85
CA TRP A 33 32.93 -16.99 -14.95
C TRP A 33 32.21 -17.19 -16.29
N SER A 34 31.13 -17.98 -16.29
CA SER A 34 30.30 -18.20 -17.46
C SER A 34 29.17 -17.17 -17.50
N ARG A 35 28.97 -16.50 -18.64
CA ARG A 35 27.91 -15.50 -18.78
C ARG A 35 26.54 -16.17 -18.78
N VAL A 36 25.58 -15.60 -18.06
CA VAL A 36 24.18 -16.05 -18.07
C VAL A 36 23.62 -15.99 -19.49
N ALA A 37 23.03 -17.09 -19.95
CA ALA A 37 22.34 -17.13 -21.23
C ALA A 37 21.14 -16.17 -21.22
N PRO A 38 20.92 -15.36 -22.28
CA PRO A 38 19.84 -14.37 -22.29
C PRO A 38 18.44 -14.95 -22.01
N SER A 39 18.17 -16.17 -22.49
CA SER A 39 16.90 -16.88 -22.28
C SER A 39 16.57 -17.10 -20.81
N VAL A 40 17.58 -17.39 -19.98
CA VAL A 40 17.42 -17.67 -18.54
C VAL A 40 16.79 -16.47 -17.80
N LEU A 41 17.11 -15.24 -18.21
CA LEU A 41 16.53 -14.04 -17.61
C LEU A 41 15.05 -13.89 -17.98
N THR A 42 14.71 -14.14 -19.25
CA THR A 42 13.32 -14.11 -19.73
C THR A 42 12.48 -15.21 -19.07
N ASP A 43 13.01 -16.43 -19.00
CA ASP A 43 12.33 -17.58 -18.41
C ASP A 43 12.17 -17.43 -16.90
N SER A 44 13.18 -16.89 -16.22
CA SER A 44 13.08 -16.58 -14.79
C SER A 44 12.07 -15.46 -14.52
N ARG A 45 12.02 -14.44 -15.39
CA ARG A 45 11.00 -13.38 -15.28
C ARG A 45 9.59 -13.91 -15.53
N ARG A 46 9.41 -14.88 -16.44
CA ARG A 46 8.11 -15.53 -16.69
C ARG A 46 7.63 -16.37 -15.50
N ARG A 47 8.55 -16.95 -14.73
CA ARG A 47 8.24 -17.71 -13.51
C ARG A 47 7.96 -16.82 -12.29
N LEU A 48 8.28 -15.53 -12.35
CA LEU A 48 8.09 -14.61 -11.23
C LEU A 48 6.63 -14.15 -11.19
N ASP A 49 5.91 -14.58 -10.18
CA ASP A 49 4.55 -14.15 -9.86
C ASP A 49 4.54 -13.12 -8.72
N GLU A 50 3.37 -12.84 -8.15
CA GLU A 50 3.20 -11.83 -7.11
C GLU A 50 3.81 -12.23 -5.75
N ALA A 51 3.80 -13.53 -5.42
CA ALA A 51 4.23 -14.03 -4.11
C ALA A 51 5.69 -13.67 -3.74
N PRO A 52 6.71 -13.89 -4.59
CA PRO A 52 8.09 -13.51 -4.27
C PRO A 52 8.28 -11.99 -4.23
N LEU A 53 7.51 -11.23 -5.00
CA LEU A 53 7.54 -9.77 -4.94
C LEU A 53 6.96 -9.25 -3.63
N ALA A 54 5.83 -9.82 -3.19
CA ALA A 54 5.23 -9.54 -1.89
C ALA A 54 6.18 -9.91 -0.75
N ALA A 55 6.81 -11.09 -0.81
CA ALA A 55 7.80 -11.52 0.17
C ALA A 55 9.00 -10.58 0.23
N LEU A 56 9.55 -10.16 -0.92
CA LEU A 56 10.64 -9.19 -0.98
C LEU A 56 10.23 -7.85 -0.38
N PHE A 57 9.06 -7.32 -0.75
CA PHE A 57 8.53 -6.07 -0.21
C PHE A 57 8.40 -6.14 1.31
N LYS A 58 7.75 -7.18 1.84
CA LYS A 58 7.56 -7.34 3.29
C LYS A 58 8.88 -7.53 4.03
N THR A 59 9.83 -8.27 3.45
CA THR A 59 11.17 -8.44 4.03
C THR A 59 11.91 -7.10 4.09
N SER A 60 11.81 -6.29 3.04
CA SER A 60 12.39 -4.94 3.01
C SER A 60 11.76 -4.01 4.03
N VAL A 61 10.43 -4.03 4.16
CA VAL A 61 9.72 -3.23 5.19
C VAL A 61 10.21 -3.63 6.57
N ALA A 62 10.20 -4.93 6.90
CA ALA A 62 10.65 -5.42 8.20
C ALA A 62 12.12 -5.06 8.52
N ALA A 63 13.00 -5.09 7.50
CA ALA A 63 14.42 -4.77 7.68
C ALA A 63 14.69 -3.28 7.94
N TRP A 64 13.84 -2.39 7.40
CA TRP A 64 14.07 -0.94 7.44
C TRP A 64 13.04 -0.16 8.25
N GLU A 65 12.04 -0.82 8.85
CA GLU A 65 10.98 -0.15 9.61
C GLU A 65 11.53 0.77 10.70
N SER A 66 12.52 0.32 11.48
CA SER A 66 13.10 1.13 12.57
C SER A 66 13.83 2.38 12.08
N ASP A 67 14.31 2.37 10.84
CA ASP A 67 14.99 3.50 10.21
C ASP A 67 13.99 4.40 9.47
N ALA A 68 12.92 3.80 8.94
CA ALA A 68 11.84 4.48 8.25
C ALA A 68 10.96 5.31 9.21
N LEU A 69 10.80 4.86 10.45
CA LEU A 69 10.04 5.55 11.49
C LEU A 69 10.98 6.43 12.31
N VAL A 70 10.87 7.75 12.16
CA VAL A 70 11.74 8.73 12.85
C VAL A 70 11.63 8.56 14.37
N LYS A 71 12.79 8.53 15.05
CA LYS A 71 12.86 8.31 16.50
C LYS A 71 12.45 9.54 17.32
N ASN A 72 12.77 10.74 16.83
CA ASN A 72 12.49 12.01 17.52
C ASN A 72 11.11 12.57 17.12
N LYS A 73 10.06 12.05 17.76
CA LYS A 73 8.67 12.40 17.46
C LYS A 73 8.15 13.43 18.46
N VAL A 74 7.53 14.51 17.98
CA VAL A 74 6.98 15.58 18.85
C VAL A 74 5.86 15.07 19.76
N LEU A 75 5.00 14.19 19.23
CA LEU A 75 3.85 13.62 19.96
C LEU A 75 4.05 12.13 20.30
N GLY A 76 5.26 11.59 20.13
CA GLY A 76 5.49 10.13 20.21
C GLY A 76 4.86 9.31 19.08
N LEU A 77 4.18 9.95 18.11
CA LEU A 77 3.48 9.29 17.00
C LEU A 77 4.25 9.40 15.68
N SER A 78 4.35 8.29 14.93
CA SER A 78 4.80 8.29 13.53
C SER A 78 3.67 8.80 12.64
N ILE A 79 3.95 9.80 11.81
CA ILE A 79 2.96 10.30 10.86
C ILE A 79 2.96 9.40 9.61
N MET A 80 1.78 8.84 9.33
CA MET A 80 1.53 7.95 8.21
C MET A 80 0.55 8.62 7.24
N ALA A 81 0.55 8.21 5.99
CA ALA A 81 -0.48 8.59 5.02
C ALA A 81 -0.96 7.37 4.25
N VAL A 82 -2.25 7.35 3.94
CA VAL A 82 -2.85 6.40 3.02
C VAL A 82 -3.39 7.15 1.81
N ASP A 83 -2.99 6.71 0.62
CA ASP A 83 -3.51 7.26 -0.62
C ASP A 83 -3.61 6.18 -1.71
N GLY A 84 -4.51 6.42 -2.66
CA GLY A 84 -4.81 5.54 -3.77
C GLY A 84 -4.31 6.10 -5.10
N THR A 85 -3.84 5.23 -5.97
CA THR A 85 -3.53 5.58 -7.35
C THR A 85 -3.88 4.45 -8.31
N THR A 86 -3.88 4.73 -9.60
CA THR A 86 -4.20 3.76 -10.64
C THR A 86 -3.13 3.72 -11.71
N PHE A 87 -2.64 2.52 -12.02
CA PHE A 87 -1.70 2.26 -13.10
C PHE A 87 -2.41 1.70 -14.31
N ARG A 88 -1.89 2.02 -15.50
CA ARG A 88 -2.36 1.41 -16.75
C ARG A 88 -1.62 0.11 -16.98
N CYS A 89 -2.37 -0.96 -17.23
CA CYS A 89 -1.86 -2.25 -17.62
C CYS A 89 -1.79 -2.36 -19.15
N GLN A 90 -1.06 -3.36 -19.66
CA GLN A 90 -1.11 -3.67 -21.09
C GLN A 90 -2.52 -4.12 -21.47
N ASP A 91 -2.95 -3.72 -22.67
CA ASP A 91 -4.24 -4.13 -23.22
C ASP A 91 -4.16 -5.59 -23.68
N SER A 92 -4.57 -6.50 -22.79
CA SER A 92 -4.72 -7.93 -23.04
C SER A 92 -6.05 -8.40 -22.45
N GLU A 93 -6.57 -9.50 -22.99
CA GLU A 93 -7.84 -10.08 -22.51
C GLU A 93 -7.76 -10.45 -21.02
N ASP A 94 -6.67 -11.09 -20.60
CA ASP A 94 -6.42 -11.44 -19.20
C ASP A 94 -6.42 -10.20 -18.27
N ASN A 95 -5.74 -9.13 -18.65
CA ASN A 95 -5.68 -7.90 -17.84
C ASN A 95 -7.04 -7.18 -17.84
N ALA A 96 -7.74 -7.19 -18.97
CA ALA A 96 -9.08 -6.61 -19.08
C ALA A 96 -10.08 -7.34 -18.17
N GLN A 97 -9.99 -8.67 -18.11
CA GLN A 97 -10.81 -9.49 -17.22
C GLN A 97 -10.44 -9.29 -15.75
N ALA A 98 -9.15 -9.24 -15.42
CA ALA A 98 -8.67 -9.14 -14.05
C ALA A 98 -8.85 -7.74 -13.44
N PHE A 99 -8.53 -6.67 -14.20
CA PHE A 99 -8.42 -5.31 -13.65
C PHE A 99 -9.51 -4.36 -14.15
N GLY A 100 -10.11 -4.66 -15.31
CA GLY A 100 -11.16 -3.86 -15.94
C GLY A 100 -10.78 -2.41 -16.24
N PHE A 101 -11.80 -1.57 -16.48
CA PHE A 101 -11.64 -0.21 -17.00
C PHE A 101 -12.37 0.81 -16.13
N ILE A 102 -11.76 1.98 -15.91
CA ILE A 102 -12.39 3.10 -15.17
C ILE A 102 -13.58 3.68 -15.95
N SER A 103 -13.45 3.81 -17.28
CA SER A 103 -14.51 4.33 -18.14
C SER A 103 -15.02 3.23 -19.06
N GLN A 104 -16.34 3.02 -19.07
CA GLN A 104 -16.96 2.09 -20.01
C GLN A 104 -17.10 2.66 -21.42
N LYS A 105 -17.09 4.00 -21.57
CA LYS A 105 -17.22 4.68 -22.87
C LYS A 105 -15.91 4.79 -23.62
N HIS A 106 -14.81 4.97 -22.90
CA HIS A 106 -13.47 5.05 -23.46
C HIS A 106 -12.60 4.04 -22.72
N LYS A 107 -12.24 2.94 -23.40
CA LYS A 107 -11.40 1.86 -22.86
C LYS A 107 -9.98 1.99 -23.41
N PRO A 108 -9.15 2.92 -22.92
CA PRO A 108 -7.80 3.06 -23.47
C PRO A 108 -6.94 1.86 -23.03
N TYR A 109 -6.96 1.50 -21.74
CA TYR A 109 -6.17 0.41 -21.15
C TYR A 109 -6.84 -0.10 -19.86
N PRO A 110 -6.70 -1.40 -19.52
CA PRO A 110 -7.09 -1.90 -18.20
C PRO A 110 -6.32 -1.20 -17.09
N GLN A 111 -6.90 -1.11 -15.88
CA GLN A 111 -6.31 -0.32 -14.79
C GLN A 111 -6.22 -1.06 -13.46
N LEU A 112 -5.00 -1.13 -12.93
CA LEU A 112 -4.72 -1.65 -11.61
C LEU A 112 -4.76 -0.51 -10.59
N ARG A 113 -5.54 -0.66 -9.52
CA ARG A 113 -5.53 0.26 -8.38
C ARG A 113 -4.50 -0.21 -7.35
N LEU A 114 -3.71 0.73 -6.85
CA LEU A 114 -2.86 0.59 -5.68
C LEU A 114 -3.39 1.50 -4.58
N VAL A 115 -3.49 0.99 -3.35
CA VAL A 115 -3.54 1.82 -2.15
C VAL A 115 -2.27 1.58 -1.35
N GLY A 116 -1.57 2.65 -1.02
CA GLY A 116 -0.31 2.64 -0.29
C GLY A 116 -0.46 3.17 1.12
N LEU A 117 0.24 2.56 2.07
CA LEU A 117 0.51 3.11 3.40
C LEU A 117 1.97 3.55 3.43
N MET A 118 2.24 4.81 3.74
CA MET A 118 3.60 5.36 3.76
C MET A 118 3.89 6.17 5.03
N ALA A 119 5.13 6.12 5.50
CA ALA A 119 5.64 7.05 6.50
C ALA A 119 5.91 8.40 5.82
N THR A 120 5.28 9.48 6.29
CA THR A 120 5.28 10.76 5.55
C THR A 120 6.64 11.46 5.59
N GLU A 121 7.39 11.27 6.67
CA GLU A 121 8.67 11.95 6.91
C GLU A 121 9.78 11.39 6.01
N THR A 122 9.88 10.06 5.91
CA THR A 122 10.89 9.37 5.11
C THR A 122 10.40 9.01 3.71
N ARG A 123 9.10 9.15 3.45
CA ARG A 123 8.39 8.67 2.26
C ARG A 123 8.53 7.16 2.02
N PHE A 124 8.81 6.41 3.08
CA PHE A 124 8.99 4.98 3.01
C PHE A 124 7.63 4.27 2.92
N MET A 125 7.49 3.33 1.99
CA MET A 125 6.27 2.54 1.81
C MET A 125 6.23 1.39 2.82
N MET A 126 5.27 1.43 3.73
CA MET A 126 5.06 0.40 4.76
C MET A 126 4.13 -0.71 4.27
N GLY A 127 3.13 -0.35 3.47
CA GLY A 127 2.11 -1.27 2.98
C GLY A 127 1.66 -0.92 1.57
N ALA A 128 1.27 -1.93 0.81
CA ALA A 128 0.73 -1.76 -0.53
C ALA A 128 -0.31 -2.84 -0.80
N ALA A 129 -1.48 -2.44 -1.27
CA ALA A 129 -2.56 -3.33 -1.63
C ALA A 129 -3.02 -3.03 -3.07
N PHE A 130 -3.17 -4.09 -3.86
CA PHE A 130 -3.47 -4.01 -5.28
C PHE A 130 -4.80 -4.69 -5.58
N ASP A 131 -5.59 -4.12 -6.50
CA ASP A 131 -6.80 -4.76 -7.03
C ASP A 131 -7.27 -4.08 -8.32
N ALA A 132 -8.35 -4.60 -8.92
CA ALA A 132 -9.06 -4.00 -10.03
C ALA A 132 -9.54 -2.58 -9.73
N CYS A 133 -9.67 -1.76 -10.78
CA CYS A 133 -10.07 -0.36 -10.61
C CYS A 133 -11.50 -0.15 -10.10
N GLN A 134 -12.35 -1.19 -10.08
CA GLN A 134 -13.70 -1.10 -9.49
C GLN A 134 -13.68 -1.26 -7.96
N VAL A 135 -12.63 -1.84 -7.39
CA VAL A 135 -12.54 -2.05 -5.93
C VAL A 135 -12.17 -0.73 -5.26
N GLY A 136 -13.08 -0.18 -4.46
CA GLY A 136 -12.90 1.14 -3.86
C GLY A 136 -11.68 1.24 -2.94
N GLU A 137 -11.06 2.43 -2.88
CA GLU A 137 -9.85 2.68 -2.11
C GLU A 137 -9.99 2.36 -0.62
N ALA A 138 -11.11 2.74 0.01
CA ALA A 138 -11.37 2.39 1.41
C ALA A 138 -11.43 0.87 1.66
N THR A 139 -11.86 0.09 0.66
CA THR A 139 -11.86 -1.39 0.76
C THR A 139 -10.44 -1.93 0.69
N LEU A 140 -9.62 -1.38 -0.22
CA LEU A 140 -8.22 -1.75 -0.34
C LEU A 140 -7.40 -1.34 0.89
N ALA A 141 -7.67 -0.16 1.45
CA ALA A 141 -7.01 0.31 2.68
C ALA A 141 -7.18 -0.69 3.83
N ARG A 142 -8.35 -1.33 3.97
CA ARG A 142 -8.55 -2.37 5.01
C ARG A 142 -7.57 -3.54 4.91
N ARG A 143 -7.02 -3.83 3.74
CA ARG A 143 -5.99 -4.88 3.58
C ARG A 143 -4.64 -4.48 4.16
N LEU A 144 -4.45 -3.20 4.46
CA LEU A 144 -3.22 -2.63 5.04
C LEU A 144 -3.27 -2.56 6.57
N LEU A 145 -4.35 -3.02 7.23
CA LEU A 145 -4.47 -2.95 8.69
C LEU A 145 -3.30 -3.67 9.39
N ALA A 146 -2.84 -4.80 8.87
CA ALA A 146 -1.71 -5.54 9.42
C ALA A 146 -0.36 -4.81 9.25
N ASP A 147 -0.30 -3.78 8.40
CA ASP A 147 0.91 -3.00 8.11
C ASP A 147 0.96 -1.69 8.91
N VAL A 148 -0.06 -1.40 9.72
CA VAL A 148 -0.13 -0.19 10.54
C VAL A 148 0.83 -0.34 11.73
N PRO A 149 1.85 0.53 11.86
CA PRO A 149 2.77 0.44 13.00
C PRO A 149 2.11 0.94 14.28
N ALA A 150 2.61 0.48 15.43
CA ALA A 150 2.20 1.02 16.73
C ALA A 150 2.65 2.48 16.89
N ASN A 151 1.96 3.24 17.75
CA ASN A 151 2.24 4.66 18.00
C ASN A 151 2.25 5.47 16.69
N SER A 152 1.15 5.45 15.96
CA SER A 152 1.02 6.08 14.64
C SER A 152 -0.16 7.03 14.57
N LEU A 153 -0.05 8.07 13.75
CA LEU A 153 -1.18 8.90 13.31
C LEU A 153 -1.29 8.79 11.78
N THR A 154 -2.33 8.13 11.29
CA THR A 154 -2.58 7.99 9.85
C THR A 154 -3.45 9.13 9.32
N LEU A 155 -2.89 9.88 8.38
CA LEU A 155 -3.60 10.90 7.62
C LEU A 155 -4.39 10.25 6.50
N PHE A 156 -5.68 10.54 6.47
CA PHE A 156 -6.61 10.11 5.44
C PHE A 156 -7.21 11.31 4.73
N ASP A 157 -7.52 11.13 3.45
CA ASP A 157 -8.38 12.06 2.75
C ASP A 157 -9.86 11.87 3.16
N ARG A 158 -10.70 12.82 2.75
CA ARG A 158 -12.14 12.81 3.05
C ARG A 158 -12.93 11.64 2.43
N CYS A 159 -12.36 10.95 1.43
CA CYS A 159 -12.98 9.84 0.72
C CYS A 159 -12.83 8.51 1.49
N TYR A 160 -11.86 8.42 2.41
CA TYR A 160 -11.71 7.30 3.35
C TYR A 160 -12.62 7.37 4.57
N PHE A 161 -13.50 8.38 4.70
CA PHE A 161 -14.40 8.53 5.84
C PHE A 161 -15.46 7.40 5.89
N SER A 162 -15.12 6.31 6.58
CA SER A 162 -15.95 5.11 6.79
C SER A 162 -15.75 4.61 8.21
N ALA A 163 -16.86 4.42 8.94
CA ALA A 163 -16.82 3.92 10.31
C ALA A 163 -16.12 2.55 10.39
N ASP A 164 -16.41 1.67 9.42
CA ASP A 164 -15.79 0.34 9.35
C ASP A 164 -14.26 0.43 9.24
N LEU A 165 -13.78 1.28 8.33
CA LEU A 165 -12.34 1.46 8.11
C LEU A 165 -11.69 2.09 9.35
N LEU A 166 -12.23 3.20 9.84
CA LEU A 166 -11.58 4.04 10.84
C LEU A 166 -11.59 3.40 12.24
N ILE A 167 -12.66 2.68 12.61
CA ILE A 167 -12.69 1.88 13.84
C ILE A 167 -11.68 0.73 13.74
N SER A 168 -11.66 0.02 12.61
CA SER A 168 -10.69 -1.07 12.40
C SER A 168 -9.25 -0.55 12.41
N TRP A 169 -9.02 0.65 11.87
CA TRP A 169 -7.69 1.28 11.83
C TRP A 169 -7.19 1.64 13.23
N ASN A 170 -8.06 2.23 14.04
CA ASN A 170 -7.74 2.55 15.44
C ASN A 170 -7.41 1.29 16.26
N ALA A 171 -8.02 0.15 15.92
CA ALA A 171 -7.77 -1.14 16.55
C ALA A 171 -6.63 -1.94 15.91
N ALA A 172 -6.02 -1.46 14.82
CA ALA A 172 -5.04 -2.22 14.03
C ALA A 172 -3.72 -2.45 14.78
N ALA A 173 -3.32 -1.50 15.62
CA ALA A 173 -2.11 -1.57 16.43
C ALA A 173 -2.26 -0.77 17.73
N SER A 174 -1.36 -1.02 18.68
CA SER A 174 -1.32 -0.26 19.94
C SER A 174 -1.09 1.23 19.67
N ASN A 175 -1.94 2.09 20.23
CA ASN A 175 -1.82 3.54 20.11
C ASN A 175 -1.82 4.02 18.64
N SER A 176 -2.70 3.43 17.81
CA SER A 176 -2.91 3.83 16.42
C SER A 176 -4.08 4.81 16.31
N HIS A 177 -3.83 5.96 15.70
CA HIS A 177 -4.78 7.05 15.53
C HIS A 177 -4.96 7.37 14.06
N TRP A 178 -6.02 8.10 13.73
CA TRP A 178 -6.27 8.60 12.39
C TRP A 178 -6.71 10.07 12.42
N LEU A 179 -6.45 10.79 11.32
CA LEU A 179 -6.91 12.16 11.10
C LEU A 179 -7.44 12.28 9.68
N THR A 180 -8.66 12.80 9.53
CA THR A 180 -9.29 13.00 8.22
C THR A 180 -10.08 14.30 8.19
N PRO A 181 -10.09 15.03 7.08
CA PRO A 181 -11.09 16.05 6.83
C PRO A 181 -12.48 15.42 6.81
N VAL A 182 -13.44 16.06 7.47
CA VAL A 182 -14.85 15.65 7.47
C VAL A 182 -15.65 16.45 6.44
N LYS A 183 -16.69 15.84 5.86
CA LYS A 183 -17.61 16.54 4.94
C LYS A 183 -18.45 17.53 5.75
N ARG A 184 -18.81 18.70 5.21
CA ARG A 184 -19.55 19.76 5.93
C ARG A 184 -20.89 19.36 6.59
N LYS A 185 -21.50 18.23 6.20
CA LYS A 185 -22.83 17.81 6.68
C LYS A 185 -22.79 16.35 7.14
N PHE A 186 -22.15 16.10 8.29
CA PHE A 186 -22.22 14.80 8.96
C PHE A 186 -23.07 14.93 10.23
N ARG A 187 -23.77 13.85 10.57
CA ARG A 187 -24.61 13.79 11.77
C ARG A 187 -23.73 13.37 12.93
N TYR A 188 -23.75 14.15 14.00
CA TYR A 188 -23.05 13.86 15.24
C TYR A 188 -23.83 14.47 16.40
N GLU A 189 -23.60 13.95 17.58
CA GLU A 189 -24.04 14.50 18.86
C GLU A 189 -22.79 14.92 19.63
N VAL A 190 -22.80 16.09 20.24
CA VAL A 190 -21.67 16.53 21.06
C VAL A 190 -21.80 15.89 22.44
N VAL A 191 -20.77 15.16 22.85
CA VAL A 191 -20.67 14.52 24.17
C VAL A 191 -20.06 15.50 25.17
N GLU A 192 -19.00 16.20 24.76
CA GLU A 192 -18.28 17.15 25.60
C GLU A 192 -17.66 18.28 24.75
N HIS A 193 -17.65 19.51 25.28
CA HIS A 193 -16.99 20.65 24.67
C HIS A 193 -15.72 20.99 25.44
N PHE A 194 -14.57 21.01 24.76
CA PHE A 194 -13.29 21.46 25.32
C PHE A 194 -12.99 22.92 24.96
N ALA A 195 -13.31 23.34 23.73
CA ALA A 195 -13.20 24.72 23.23
C ALA A 195 -14.14 24.97 22.03
N GLU A 196 -14.10 26.17 21.44
CA GLU A 196 -14.99 26.58 20.33
C GLU A 196 -14.95 25.62 19.12
N ASN A 197 -13.78 25.05 18.82
CA ASN A 197 -13.59 24.10 17.72
C ASN A 197 -12.99 22.76 18.18
N ASP A 198 -13.15 22.44 19.47
CA ASP A 198 -12.62 21.22 20.09
C ASP A 198 -13.73 20.53 20.89
N MET A 199 -14.18 19.39 20.40
CA MET A 199 -15.35 18.68 20.88
C MET A 199 -15.13 17.18 20.82
N LEU A 200 -15.53 16.48 21.89
CA LEU A 200 -15.78 15.06 21.82
C LEU A 200 -17.19 14.84 21.26
N ILE A 201 -17.28 14.08 20.19
CA ILE A 201 -18.54 13.82 19.50
C ILE A 201 -18.82 12.32 19.43
N SER A 202 -20.10 11.97 19.34
CA SER A 202 -20.57 10.62 19.02
C SER A 202 -21.28 10.64 17.69
N MET A 203 -20.98 9.69 16.81
CA MET A 203 -21.59 9.61 15.48
C MET A 203 -22.36 8.31 15.30
N PRO A 204 -23.60 8.35 14.81
CA PRO A 204 -24.35 7.14 14.51
C PRO A 204 -23.75 6.41 13.30
N ILE A 205 -23.63 5.09 13.40
CA ILE A 205 -23.25 4.22 12.28
C ILE A 205 -24.50 3.90 11.45
N SER A 206 -24.39 4.04 10.12
CA SER A 206 -25.52 3.76 9.24
C SER A 206 -25.93 2.27 9.28
N PRO A 207 -27.23 1.94 9.18
CA PRO A 207 -27.69 0.55 9.08
C PRO A 207 -27.11 -0.21 7.87
N GLN A 208 -26.69 0.49 6.82
CA GLN A 208 -26.00 -0.13 5.69
C GLN A 208 -24.60 -0.59 6.07
N ALA A 209 -23.84 0.21 6.81
CA ALA A 209 -22.51 -0.16 7.28
C ALA A 209 -22.57 -1.36 8.26
N GLN A 210 -23.53 -1.37 9.19
CA GLN A 210 -23.75 -2.50 10.10
C GLN A 210 -24.18 -3.79 9.39
N ARG A 211 -24.95 -3.70 8.30
CA ARG A 211 -25.26 -4.88 7.47
C ARG A 211 -24.01 -5.46 6.80
N ASN A 212 -23.09 -4.59 6.37
CA ASN A 212 -21.84 -5.02 5.75
C ASN A 212 -20.83 -5.56 6.78
N ASN A 213 -20.81 -5.01 7.99
CA ASN A 213 -20.02 -5.50 9.11
C ASN A 213 -20.87 -5.49 10.40
N PRO A 214 -21.46 -6.65 10.78
CA PRO A 214 -22.32 -6.78 11.96
C PRO A 214 -21.61 -6.53 13.29
N ASN A 215 -20.27 -6.53 13.32
CA ASN A 215 -19.50 -6.26 14.54
C ASN A 215 -19.37 -4.77 14.85
N LEU A 216 -19.86 -3.89 13.97
CA LEU A 216 -19.82 -2.45 14.21
C LEU A 216 -20.83 -2.05 15.30
N PRO A 217 -20.45 -1.11 16.18
CA PRO A 217 -21.37 -0.59 17.19
C PRO A 217 -22.50 0.24 16.55
N THR A 218 -23.43 0.69 17.39
CA THR A 218 -24.48 1.64 16.94
C THR A 218 -23.93 3.05 16.72
N HIS A 219 -22.91 3.41 17.51
CA HIS A 219 -22.24 4.71 17.49
C HIS A 219 -20.74 4.52 17.66
N TRP A 220 -19.96 5.49 17.21
CA TRP A 220 -18.50 5.55 17.35
C TRP A 220 -18.02 6.98 17.51
#